data_AF-A0A090Q9C1-F1
#
_entry.id   AF-A0A090Q9C1-F1
#
_cell.length_a   1.000
_cell.length_b   1.000
_cell.length_c   1.000
_cell.angle_alpha   90.00
_cell.angle_beta   90.00
_cell.angle_gamma   90.00
#
_symmetry.space_group_name_H-M   'P 1'
#
loop_
_entity.id
_entity.type
_entity.pdbx_description
1 polymer ?
#
loop_
_entity_poly.entity_id
_entity_poly.type
_entity_poly.pdbx_seq_one_letter_code
_entity_poly.pdbx_strand_id
1 'polypeptide(L)' 'MKGIVFTEFLDLVEEKFGLGMVDQIIEQSELPSNGVYTSIGTYSFAEMLQLIQNLSSNTGLSIDQLLLAYGEHFF' A
#
# COMPACT_ATOMS: atom_id res chain seq x y z
N MET A 1 -5.19 -10.38 5.66
CA MET A 1 -5.40 -9.94 4.25
C MET A 1 -4.51 -10.77 3.34
N LYS A 2 -4.98 -11.12 2.15
CA LYS A 2 -4.16 -11.89 1.18
C LYS A 2 -3.00 -11.04 0.69
N GLY A 3 -1.83 -11.65 0.51
CA GLY A 3 -0.62 -10.94 0.11
C GLY A 3 -0.69 -10.32 -1.28
N ILE A 4 -1.48 -10.90 -2.20
CA ILE A 4 -1.75 -10.28 -3.51
C ILE A 4 -2.33 -8.87 -3.38
N VAL A 5 -3.12 -8.61 -2.32
CA VAL A 5 -3.68 -7.27 -2.08
C VAL A 5 -2.56 -6.27 -1.81
N PHE A 6 -1.49 -6.68 -1.12
CA PHE A 6 -0.36 -5.81 -0.82
C PHE A 6 0.53 -5.59 -2.05
N THR A 7 0.83 -6.65 -2.81
CA THR A 7 1.70 -6.52 -3.99
C THR A 7 1.05 -5.56 -5.00
N GLU A 8 -0.23 -5.77 -5.34
CA GLU A 8 -0.94 -4.89 -6.27
C GLU A 8 -1.09 -3.45 -5.74
N PHE A 9 -1.17 -3.27 -4.42
CA PHE A 9 -1.21 -1.93 -3.84
C PHE A 9 0.13 -1.21 -3.99
N LEU A 10 1.24 -1.89 -3.72
CA LEU A 10 2.57 -1.29 -3.89
C LEU A 10 2.87 -1.04 -5.38
N ASP A 11 2.43 -1.92 -6.28
CA ASP A 11 2.54 -1.74 -7.72
C ASP A 11 1.76 -0.50 -8.20
N LEU A 12 0.53 -0.29 -7.71
CA LEU A 12 -0.22 0.95 -7.96
C LEU A 12 0.54 2.19 -7.48
N VAL A 13 1.12 2.13 -6.27
CA VAL A 13 1.84 3.26 -5.69
C VAL A 13 3.09 3.58 -6.51
N GLU A 14 3.81 2.55 -6.94
CA GLU A 14 4.95 2.69 -7.86
C GLU A 14 4.51 3.32 -9.19
N GLU A 15 3.43 2.82 -9.80
CA GLU A 15 2.96 3.30 -11.10
C GLU A 15 2.54 4.78 -11.05
N LYS A 16 1.83 5.20 -9.98
CA LYS A 16 1.28 6.56 -9.87
C LYS A 16 2.23 7.58 -9.24
N PHE A 17 3.06 7.15 -8.28
CA PHE A 17 3.86 8.04 -7.44
C PHE A 17 5.36 7.72 -7.46
N GLY A 18 5.76 6.62 -8.10
CA GLY A 18 7.14 6.18 -8.24
C GLY A 18 7.65 5.36 -7.06
N LEU A 19 8.75 4.63 -7.30
CA LEU A 19 9.42 3.78 -6.30
C LEU A 19 9.78 4.53 -5.00
N GLY A 20 10.18 5.80 -5.09
CA GLY A 20 10.52 6.58 -3.90
C GLY A 20 9.34 6.75 -2.93
N MET A 21 8.11 6.81 -3.44
CA MET A 21 6.92 6.86 -2.59
C MET A 21 6.67 5.51 -1.90
N VAL A 22 6.91 4.39 -2.60
CA VAL A 22 6.80 3.04 -2.03
C VAL A 22 7.73 2.88 -0.84
N ASP A 23 9.01 3.21 -1.02
CA ASP A 23 10.00 3.15 0.05
C ASP A 23 9.59 4.04 1.23
N GLN A 24 9.17 5.27 0.94
CA GLN A 24 8.78 6.23 1.96
C GLN A 24 7.59 5.76 2.82
N ILE A 25 6.54 5.17 2.23
CA ILE A 25 5.40 4.68 3.02
C ILE A 25 5.74 3.42 3.81
N ILE A 26 6.66 2.58 3.34
CA ILE A 26 7.14 1.40 4.07
C ILE A 26 7.99 1.84 5.28
N GLU A 27 8.93 2.75 5.08
CA GLU A 27 9.79 3.29 6.15
C GLU A 27 9.01 4.04 7.24
N GLN A 28 7.89 4.68 6.87
CA GLN A 28 6.99 5.36 7.80
C GLN A 28 6.03 4.41 8.55
N SER A 29 6.03 3.13 8.23
CA SER A 29 5.10 2.15 8.80
C SER A 29 5.81 1.17 9.74
N GLU A 30 5.14 0.77 10.82
CA GLU A 30 5.60 -0.31 11.69
C GLU A 30 4.97 -1.63 11.22
N LEU A 31 5.64 -2.28 10.26
CA LEU A 31 5.15 -3.47 9.57
C LEU A 31 5.85 -4.73 10.11
N PRO A 32 5.13 -5.70 10.70
CA PRO A 32 5.73 -6.99 11.08
C PRO A 32 6.38 -7.74 9.91
N SER A 33 5.94 -7.48 8.68
CA SER A 33 6.52 -8.04 7.44
C SER A 33 7.74 -7.27 6.92
N ASN A 34 8.06 -6.10 7.50
CA ASN A 34 9.03 -5.14 6.98
C ASN A 34 8.76 -4.70 5.53
N GLY A 35 7.49 -4.67 5.10
CA GLY A 35 7.12 -4.33 3.73
C GLY A 35 7.41 -5.41 2.68
N VAL A 36 7.83 -6.61 3.11
CA VAL A 36 8.13 -7.72 2.20
C VAL A 36 6.92 -8.63 2.05
N TYR A 37 6.24 -8.50 0.91
CA TYR A 37 5.01 -9.23 0.63
C TYR A 37 5.17 -10.27 -0.48
N THR A 38 4.40 -11.35 -0.39
CA THR A 38 4.30 -12.40 -1.41
C THR A 38 2.84 -12.60 -1.77
N SER A 39 2.51 -12.82 -3.04
CA SER A 39 1.11 -12.87 -3.49
C SER A 39 0.28 -13.98 -2.82
N ILE A 40 0.92 -15.11 -2.46
CA ILE A 40 0.26 -16.23 -1.77
C ILE A 40 0.20 -16.08 -0.24
N GLY A 41 0.99 -15.15 0.32
CA GLY A 41 1.10 -14.92 1.75
C GLY A 41 -0.18 -14.39 2.38
N THR A 42 -0.17 -14.27 3.72
CA THR A 42 -1.24 -13.61 4.47
C THR A 42 -0.60 -12.71 5.51
N TYR A 43 -1.07 -11.46 5.55
CA TYR A 43 -0.49 -10.40 6.38
C TYR A 43 -1.58 -9.69 7.18
N SER A 44 -1.18 -8.93 8.19
CA SER A 44 -2.14 -8.25 9.06
C SER A 44 -2.88 -7.16 8.29
N PHE A 45 -4.19 -7.03 8.49
CA PHE A 45 -4.94 -5.90 7.92
C PHE A 45 -4.41 -4.54 8.42
N ALA A 46 -3.87 -4.50 9.65
CA ALA A 46 -3.29 -3.28 10.21
C ALA A 46 -2.11 -2.75 9.39
N GLU A 47 -1.36 -3.62 8.69
CA GLU A 47 -0.28 -3.21 7.81
C GLU A 47 -0.80 -2.42 6.60
N MET A 48 -1.86 -2.94 5.95
CA MET A 48 -2.50 -2.25 4.83
C MET A 48 -3.04 -0.88 5.24
N LEU A 49 -3.63 -0.81 6.43
CA LEU A 49 -4.17 0.44 6.96
C LEU A 49 -3.06 1.49 7.18
N GLN A 50 -1.91 1.09 7.73
CA GLN A 50 -0.76 1.99 7.90
C GLN A 50 -0.23 2.50 6.55
N LEU A 51 -0.05 1.59 5.58
CA LEU A 51 0.41 1.94 4.24
C LEU A 51 -0.51 2.96 3.55
N ILE A 52 -1.83 2.77 3.61
CA ILE A 52 -2.79 3.71 3.03
C ILE A 52 -2.80 5.06 3.77
N GLN A 53 -2.73 5.05 5.11
CA GLN A 53 -2.68 6.29 5.89
C GLN A 53 -1.43 7.11 5.60
N ASN A 54 -0.27 6.44 5.49
CA ASN A 54 0.98 7.10 5.14
C ASN A 54 0.94 7.63 3.70
N LEU A 55 0.40 6.85 2.75
CA LEU A 55 0.22 7.34 1.38
C LEU A 55 -0.71 8.58 1.31
N SER A 56 -1.84 8.55 2.04
CA SER A 56 -2.75 9.69 2.16
C SER A 56 -2.06 10.92 2.72
N SER A 57 -1.24 10.75 3.76
CA SER A 57 -0.50 11.85 4.40
C SER A 57 0.54 12.47 3.46
N ASN A 58 1.21 11.67 2.63
CA ASN A 58 2.23 12.16 1.70
C ASN A 58 1.65 12.77 0.41
N THR A 59 0.48 12.30 -0.03
CA THR A 59 -0.15 12.76 -1.29
C THR A 59 -1.20 13.84 -1.08
N GLY A 60 -1.75 13.96 0.14
CA GLY A 60 -2.89 14.83 0.45
C GLY A 60 -4.23 14.33 -0.08
N LEU A 61 -4.27 13.15 -0.73
CA LEU A 61 -5.49 12.52 -1.21
C LEU A 61 -6.24 11.87 -0.05
N SER A 62 -7.58 11.87 -0.10
CA SER A 62 -8.35 11.17 0.92
C SER A 62 -8.18 9.65 0.78
N ILE A 63 -8.33 8.94 1.90
CA ILE A 63 -8.30 7.47 1.91
C ILE A 63 -9.33 6.90 0.92
N ASP A 64 -10.52 7.48 0.83
CA ASP A 64 -11.56 7.04 -0.11
C ASP A 64 -11.12 7.15 -1.58
N GLN A 65 -10.41 8.24 -1.95
CA GLN A 65 -9.88 8.40 -3.30
C GLN A 65 -8.79 7.36 -3.61
N LEU A 66 -7.92 7.08 -2.64
CA LEU A 66 -6.87 6.08 -2.79
C LEU A 66 -7.45 4.66 -2.90
N LEU A 67 -8.46 4.34 -2.10
CA LEU A 67 -9.15 3.05 -2.15
C LEU A 67 -9.92 2.87 -3.46
N LEU A 68 -10.53 3.92 -3.99
CA LEU A 68 -11.18 3.88 -5.31
C LEU A 68 -10.16 3.60 -6.41
N ALA A 69 -9.06 4.35 -6.44
CA ALA A 69 -7.99 4.15 -7.42
C ALA A 69 -7.36 2.76 -7.31
N TYR A 70 -7.24 2.23 -6.09
CA TYR A 70 -6.78 0.87 -5.86
C TYR A 70 -7.75 -0.18 -6.36
N GLY A 71 -9.05 0.01 -6.13
CA GLY A 71 -10.08 -0.85 -6.72
C GLY A 71 -10.04 -0.86 -8.25
N GLU A 72 -9.89 0.30 -8.89
CA GLU A 72 -9.80 0.40 -10.35
C GLU A 72 -8.55 -0.25 -10.95
N HIS A 73 -7.44 -0.33 -10.21
CA HIS A 73 -6.22 -1.00 -10.66
C HIS A 73 -6.28 -2.51 -10.45
N PHE A 74 -6.96 -2.97 -9.40
CA PHE A 74 -7.01 -4.38 -9.01
C PHE A 74 -7.98 -5.23 -9.84
N PHE A 75 -8.97 -4.62 -10.50
CA PHE A 75 -10.04 -5.30 -11.27
C PHE A 75 -9.95 -5.02 -12.77
#